data_AF-E9EG87-F1
#
_entry.id   AF-E9EG87-F1
#
_cell.length_a   1.000
_cell.length_b   1.000
_cell.length_c   1.000
_cell.angle_alpha   90.00
_cell.angle_beta   90.00
_cell.angle_gamma   90.00
#
_symmetry.space_group_name_H-M   'P 1'
#
loop_
_entity.id
_entity.type
_entity.pdbx_description
1 polymer ?
#
loop_
_entity_poly.entity_id
_entity_poly.type
_entity_poly.pdbx_seq_one_letter_code
_entity_poly.pdbx_strand_id
1 'polypeptide(L)'
;MRSFSAARVIATRSKLAEVGHVVIALSGWAQYAIVPEELFEPVSTLPKVGETHGLLSMYGLAGMTAWVGMTRIGDPKPGDTVVVSAAAGATGGIAGQIAKVKGAWLGFDVALDYKARDFEDKFMEATRGFIDVYFDNVGGRILDMCLGQAKQGARFVQCGMITQYSRGDKQLNLTNYFKVISMRIKIQGFVVADHTDLWPRAREEMARWAEQGRLKADVTIVDGGLDVVDQFV
;
A
#
# COMPACT_ATOMS: atom_id res chain seq x y z
N MET A 1 19.97 5.93 -9.35
CA MET A 1 19.03 5.03 -8.65
C MET A 1 17.68 5.07 -9.36
N ARG A 2 17.00 3.92 -9.53
CA ARG A 2 15.65 3.88 -10.13
C ARG A 2 14.62 4.41 -9.12
N SER A 3 13.78 5.35 -9.53
CA SER A 3 12.72 5.92 -8.69
C SER A 3 11.66 6.57 -9.58
N PHE A 4 10.41 6.56 -9.10
CA PHE A 4 9.32 7.29 -9.73
C PHE A 4 9.30 8.74 -9.23
N SER A 5 9.00 9.67 -10.12
CA SER A 5 8.81 11.09 -9.81
C SER A 5 7.53 11.64 -10.46
N ALA A 6 6.95 12.64 -9.83
CA ALA A 6 5.97 13.51 -10.46
C ALA A 6 6.75 14.67 -11.10
N ALA A 7 6.89 14.63 -12.42
CA ALA A 7 7.77 15.53 -13.16
C ALA A 7 6.99 16.42 -14.13
N ARG A 8 7.43 17.67 -14.28
CA ARG A 8 6.91 18.58 -15.31
C ARG A 8 7.61 18.32 -16.64
N VAL A 9 6.85 18.17 -17.70
CA VAL A 9 7.36 18.06 -19.07
C VAL A 9 7.87 19.43 -19.52
N ILE A 10 9.17 19.54 -19.78
CA ILE A 10 9.80 20.77 -20.30
C ILE A 10 10.06 20.72 -21.81
N ALA A 11 10.13 19.51 -22.37
CA ALA A 11 10.29 19.23 -23.80
C ALA A 11 9.75 17.82 -24.07
N THR A 12 9.13 17.60 -25.24
CA THR A 12 8.56 16.31 -25.61
C THR A 12 8.61 16.09 -27.12
N ARG A 13 8.84 14.84 -27.52
CA ARG A 13 8.57 14.32 -28.88
C ARG A 13 7.40 13.32 -28.87
N SER A 14 6.85 13.04 -27.70
CA SER A 14 5.74 12.13 -27.48
C SER A 14 4.41 12.83 -27.73
N LYS A 15 3.40 12.07 -28.17
CA LYS A 15 2.00 12.54 -28.24
C LYS A 15 1.21 12.28 -26.95
N LEU A 16 1.83 11.63 -25.95
CA LEU A 16 1.18 11.22 -24.69
C LEU A 16 1.23 12.31 -23.60
N ALA A 17 2.01 13.37 -23.82
CA ALA A 17 2.09 14.54 -22.96
C ALA A 17 2.56 15.77 -23.74
N GLU A 18 2.18 16.96 -23.28
CA GLU A 18 2.57 18.26 -23.83
C GLU A 18 3.49 19.00 -22.84
N VAL A 19 4.21 20.01 -23.34
CA VAL A 19 5.03 20.89 -22.49
C VAL A 19 4.12 21.55 -21.44
N GLY A 20 4.54 21.49 -20.17
CA GLY A 20 3.80 21.99 -19.02
C GLY A 20 3.00 20.94 -18.26
N HIS A 21 2.68 19.79 -18.88
CA HIS A 21 2.00 18.69 -18.18
C HIS A 21 2.86 18.12 -17.04
N VAL A 22 2.18 17.58 -16.03
CA VAL A 22 2.80 16.78 -14.96
C VAL A 22 2.53 15.30 -15.25
N VAL A 23 3.58 14.49 -15.23
CA VAL A 23 3.53 13.04 -15.46
C VAL A 23 4.12 12.28 -14.26
N ILE A 24 3.75 11.01 -14.11
CA ILE A 24 4.51 10.07 -13.26
C ILE A 24 5.52 9.37 -14.16
N ALA A 25 6.80 9.42 -13.83
CA ALA A 25 7.88 8.85 -14.64
C ALA A 25 8.91 8.10 -13.80
N LEU A 26 9.43 6.99 -14.32
CA LEU A 26 10.60 6.31 -13.77
C LEU A 26 11.89 7.08 -14.18
N SER A 27 12.02 8.31 -13.69
CA SER A 27 13.13 9.21 -14.02
C SER A 27 14.39 8.95 -13.20
N GLY A 28 14.26 8.26 -12.07
CA GLY A 28 15.30 8.23 -11.06
C GLY A 28 15.44 9.57 -10.32
N TRP A 29 16.46 9.64 -9.47
CA TRP A 29 16.79 10.81 -8.65
C TRP A 29 17.65 11.77 -9.47
N ALA A 30 17.00 12.66 -10.21
CA ALA A 30 17.65 13.64 -11.07
C ALA A 30 16.80 14.90 -11.19
N GLN A 31 17.43 16.07 -11.42
CA GLN A 31 16.71 17.31 -11.72
C GLN A 31 16.08 17.28 -13.12
N TYR A 32 16.72 16.58 -14.05
CA TYR A 32 16.26 16.40 -15.43
C TYR A 32 16.52 14.96 -15.86
N ALA A 33 15.59 14.39 -16.62
CA ALA A 33 15.74 13.07 -17.21
C ALA A 33 15.11 13.05 -18.61
N ILE A 34 15.77 12.37 -19.54
CA ILE A 34 15.16 11.99 -20.81
C ILE A 34 14.54 10.61 -20.57
N VAL A 35 13.21 10.54 -20.67
CA VAL A 35 12.43 9.34 -20.36
C VAL A 35 11.70 8.90 -21.63
N PRO A 36 11.84 7.63 -22.06
CA PRO A 36 11.10 7.10 -23.20
C PRO A 36 9.63 6.82 -22.80
N GLU A 37 8.74 6.66 -23.77
CA GLU A 37 7.28 6.54 -23.52
C GLU A 37 6.91 5.37 -22.61
N GLU A 38 7.70 4.30 -22.59
CA GLU A 38 7.47 3.10 -21.78
C GLU A 38 7.74 3.34 -20.28
N LEU A 39 8.43 4.43 -19.94
CA LEU A 39 8.85 4.74 -18.58
C LEU A 39 8.11 5.94 -17.96
N PHE A 40 7.05 6.43 -18.60
CA PHE A 40 6.13 7.38 -17.97
C PHE A 40 4.67 7.08 -18.27
N GLU A 41 3.78 7.51 -17.37
CA GLU A 41 2.34 7.34 -17.55
C GLU A 41 1.76 8.47 -18.42
N PRO A 42 0.95 8.16 -19.45
CA PRO A 42 0.26 9.18 -20.24
C PRO A 42 -0.58 10.09 -19.34
N VAL A 43 -0.59 11.39 -19.62
CA VAL A 43 -1.30 12.37 -18.78
C VAL A 43 -2.80 12.07 -18.71
N SER A 44 -3.36 11.48 -19.76
CA SER A 44 -4.76 11.07 -19.82
C SER A 44 -5.15 9.96 -18.83
N THR A 45 -4.19 9.22 -18.29
CA THR A 45 -4.45 8.16 -17.28
C THR A 45 -4.34 8.65 -15.84
N LEU A 46 -3.89 9.90 -15.65
CA LEU A 46 -3.68 10.50 -14.34
C LEU A 46 -4.95 11.24 -13.88
N PRO A 47 -5.30 11.17 -12.59
CA PRO A 47 -6.39 11.95 -12.06
C PRO A 47 -6.00 13.44 -12.05
N LYS A 48 -7.00 14.32 -12.15
CA LYS A 48 -6.78 15.74 -11.84
C LYS A 48 -6.50 15.85 -10.36
N VAL A 49 -5.32 16.33 -10.00
CA VAL A 49 -4.93 16.56 -8.61
C VAL A 49 -4.72 18.04 -8.36
N GLY A 50 -5.14 18.51 -7.17
CA GLY A 50 -4.81 19.87 -6.72
C GLY A 50 -3.31 20.00 -6.40
N GLU A 51 -2.73 18.95 -5.79
CA GLU A 51 -1.32 18.92 -5.39
C GLU A 51 -0.61 17.70 -5.99
N THR A 52 0.58 17.91 -6.55
CA THR A 52 1.32 16.90 -7.33
C THR A 52 1.80 15.71 -6.49
N HIS A 53 1.97 15.88 -5.17
CA HIS A 53 2.36 14.77 -4.29
C HIS A 53 1.28 13.67 -4.21
N GLY A 54 0.01 13.99 -4.53
CA GLY A 54 -1.06 13.00 -4.66
C GLY A 54 -0.72 11.92 -5.70
N LEU A 55 0.00 12.28 -6.76
CA LEU A 55 0.44 11.37 -7.83
C LEU A 55 1.52 10.38 -7.36
N LEU A 56 2.27 10.72 -6.31
CA LEU A 56 3.29 9.82 -5.72
C LEU A 56 2.77 9.04 -4.51
N SER A 57 1.64 9.45 -3.94
CA SER A 57 1.01 8.84 -2.77
C SER A 57 -0.25 8.07 -3.14
N MET A 58 -1.43 8.67 -2.93
CA MET A 58 -2.74 8.03 -3.09
C MET A 58 -3.01 7.56 -4.52
N TYR A 59 -2.55 8.28 -5.52
CA TYR A 59 -2.76 7.94 -6.94
C TYR A 59 -1.52 7.29 -7.58
N GLY A 60 -0.45 7.12 -6.80
CA GLY A 60 0.78 6.44 -7.17
C GLY A 60 0.81 4.99 -6.72
N LEU A 61 2.00 4.40 -6.75
CA LEU A 61 2.20 2.97 -6.48
C LEU A 61 1.65 2.52 -5.13
N ALA A 62 1.82 3.30 -4.06
CA ALA A 62 1.35 2.94 -2.73
C ALA A 62 -0.18 2.80 -2.69
N GLY A 63 -0.91 3.77 -3.25
CA GLY A 63 -2.35 3.70 -3.32
C GLY A 63 -2.87 2.62 -4.28
N MET A 64 -2.25 2.44 -5.44
CA MET A 64 -2.60 1.34 -6.36
C MET A 64 -2.42 -0.02 -5.68
N THR A 65 -1.32 -0.18 -4.92
CA THR A 65 -1.02 -1.41 -4.18
C THR A 65 -2.08 -1.67 -3.11
N ALA A 66 -2.42 -0.65 -2.33
CA ALA A 66 -3.47 -0.74 -1.31
C ALA A 66 -4.82 -1.13 -1.92
N TRP A 67 -5.22 -0.46 -3.01
CA TRP A 67 -6.50 -0.71 -3.68
C TRP A 67 -6.58 -2.11 -4.30
N VAL A 68 -5.54 -2.54 -5.02
CA VAL A 68 -5.50 -3.87 -5.64
C VAL A 68 -5.52 -4.94 -4.56
N GLY A 69 -4.65 -4.84 -3.56
CA GLY A 69 -4.59 -5.82 -2.48
C GLY A 69 -5.91 -5.93 -1.71
N MET A 70 -6.53 -4.80 -1.36
CA MET A 70 -7.82 -4.81 -0.65
C MET A 70 -9.01 -5.19 -1.53
N THR A 71 -9.03 -4.86 -2.82
CA THR A 71 -10.21 -5.10 -3.66
C THR A 71 -10.17 -6.44 -4.40
N ARG A 72 -8.98 -6.97 -4.74
CA ARG A 72 -8.84 -8.22 -5.49
C ARG A 72 -8.56 -9.43 -4.60
N ILE A 73 -7.88 -9.22 -3.48
CA ILE A 73 -7.37 -10.32 -2.66
C ILE A 73 -8.05 -10.33 -1.31
N GLY A 74 -7.99 -9.22 -0.58
CA GLY A 74 -8.62 -9.06 0.72
C GLY A 74 -10.14 -9.11 0.61
N ASP A 75 -10.71 -8.36 -0.33
CA ASP A 75 -12.16 -8.23 -0.59
C ASP A 75 -13.00 -8.14 0.71
N PRO A 76 -12.69 -7.21 1.62
CA PRO A 76 -13.32 -7.14 2.93
C PRO A 76 -14.81 -6.86 2.81
N LYS A 77 -15.60 -7.51 3.67
CA LYS A 77 -17.06 -7.39 3.72
C LYS A 77 -17.49 -6.54 4.91
N PRO A 78 -18.72 -5.99 4.89
CA PRO A 78 -19.28 -5.33 6.05
C PRO A 78 -19.23 -6.23 7.29
N GLY A 79 -18.62 -5.73 8.37
CA GLY A 79 -18.42 -6.48 9.62
C GLY A 79 -17.22 -7.43 9.66
N ASP A 80 -16.46 -7.60 8.57
CA ASP A 80 -15.17 -8.32 8.61
C ASP A 80 -14.21 -7.60 9.57
N THR A 81 -13.44 -8.36 10.34
CA THR A 81 -12.30 -7.82 11.09
C THR A 81 -11.07 -7.77 10.18
N VAL A 82 -10.57 -6.55 9.93
CA VAL A 82 -9.36 -6.34 9.11
C VAL A 82 -8.19 -5.85 9.95
N VAL A 83 -7.06 -6.54 9.83
CA VAL A 83 -5.77 -6.15 10.41
C VAL A 83 -4.83 -5.71 9.30
N VAL A 84 -4.12 -4.59 9.49
CA VAL A 84 -3.12 -4.08 8.55
C VAL A 84 -1.81 -3.89 9.30
N SER A 85 -0.73 -4.50 8.83
CA SER A 85 0.62 -4.24 9.38
C SER A 85 1.27 -3.03 8.70
N ALA A 86 2.18 -2.35 9.39
CA ALA A 86 2.71 -1.04 8.98
C ALA A 86 1.60 -0.04 8.62
N ALA A 87 0.52 -0.02 9.42
CA ALA A 87 -0.69 0.76 9.18
C ALA A 87 -0.48 2.28 9.10
N ALA A 88 0.60 2.81 9.68
CA ALA A 88 0.97 4.23 9.59
C ALA A 88 1.80 4.58 8.32
N GLY A 89 2.21 3.58 7.53
CA GLY A 89 2.94 3.80 6.28
C GLY A 89 2.02 4.11 5.10
N ALA A 90 2.60 4.52 3.96
CA ALA A 90 1.85 4.96 2.78
C ALA A 90 0.83 3.92 2.29
N THR A 91 1.25 2.67 2.06
CA THR A 91 0.34 1.60 1.59
C THR A 91 -0.62 1.16 2.70
N GLY A 92 -0.12 0.97 3.93
CA GLY A 92 -0.92 0.48 5.05
C GLY A 92 -2.04 1.44 5.45
N GLY A 93 -1.75 2.75 5.49
CA GLY A 93 -2.73 3.78 5.84
C GLY A 93 -3.87 3.87 4.84
N ILE A 94 -3.55 3.76 3.54
CA ILE A 94 -4.56 3.73 2.47
C ILE A 94 -5.36 2.41 2.54
N ALA A 95 -4.68 1.27 2.71
CA ALA A 95 -5.33 -0.03 2.76
C ALA A 95 -6.35 -0.13 3.91
N GLY A 96 -5.98 0.36 5.09
CA GLY A 96 -6.88 0.51 6.23
C GLY A 96 -8.12 1.32 5.88
N GLN A 97 -7.95 2.52 5.35
CA GLN A 97 -9.09 3.37 4.97
C GLN A 97 -9.98 2.72 3.90
N ILE A 98 -9.42 2.00 2.92
CA ILE A 98 -10.20 1.27 1.92
C ILE A 98 -11.06 0.17 2.57
N ALA A 99 -10.52 -0.55 3.55
CA ALA A 99 -11.31 -1.50 4.31
C ALA A 99 -12.45 -0.80 5.11
N LYS A 100 -12.22 0.42 5.65
CA LYS A 100 -13.29 1.25 6.26
C LYS A 100 -14.39 1.56 5.26
N VAL A 101 -13.97 1.99 4.07
CA VAL A 101 -14.87 2.38 2.99
C VAL A 101 -15.76 1.22 2.56
N LYS A 102 -15.25 -0.02 2.63
CA LYS A 102 -15.98 -1.27 2.35
C LYS A 102 -16.85 -1.75 3.52
N GLY A 103 -16.93 -1.00 4.62
CA GLY A 103 -17.79 -1.29 5.78
C GLY A 103 -17.20 -2.32 6.75
N ALA A 104 -15.94 -2.70 6.57
CA ALA A 104 -15.28 -3.60 7.50
C ALA A 104 -15.00 -2.90 8.83
N TRP A 105 -15.02 -3.68 9.91
CA TRP A 105 -14.54 -3.20 11.19
C TRP A 105 -13.01 -3.20 11.16
N LEU A 106 -12.43 -2.06 11.53
CA LEU A 106 -11.00 -1.86 11.41
C LEU A 106 -10.32 -1.87 12.77
N GLY A 107 -9.16 -2.48 12.82
CA GLY A 107 -8.08 -2.08 13.73
C GLY A 107 -7.53 -0.67 13.46
N PHE A 108 -8.33 0.27 12.94
CA PHE A 108 -8.08 1.71 12.98
C PHE A 108 -8.98 2.40 14.01
N ASP A 109 -10.00 1.71 14.53
CA ASP A 109 -10.63 2.08 15.79
C ASP A 109 -9.66 1.79 16.97
N VAL A 110 -8.67 0.92 16.75
CA VAL A 110 -7.61 0.56 17.72
C VAL A 110 -6.25 0.42 17.01
N ALA A 111 -5.37 1.41 17.13
CA ALA A 111 -3.98 1.32 16.65
C ALA A 111 -3.06 0.76 17.74
N LEU A 112 -2.26 -0.27 17.40
CA LEU A 112 -1.37 -0.94 18.35
C LEU A 112 0.10 -0.66 18.04
N ASP A 113 0.84 -0.18 19.03
CA ASP A 113 2.30 -0.05 18.96
C ASP A 113 2.95 -1.42 19.21
N TYR A 114 3.51 -2.01 18.15
CA TYR A 114 4.18 -3.31 18.22
C TYR A 114 5.45 -3.34 19.09
N LYS A 115 5.97 -2.16 19.48
CA LYS A 115 7.12 -2.02 20.38
C LYS A 115 6.69 -1.89 21.84
N ALA A 116 5.40 -1.69 22.12
CA ALA A 116 4.90 -1.60 23.49
C ALA A 116 5.04 -2.95 24.21
N ARG A 117 5.30 -2.89 25.53
CA ARG A 117 5.48 -4.09 26.36
C ARG A 117 4.20 -4.94 26.45
N ASP A 118 3.04 -4.30 26.35
CA ASP A 118 1.71 -4.92 26.42
C ASP A 118 1.10 -5.19 25.04
N PHE A 119 1.92 -5.15 23.98
CA PHE A 119 1.46 -5.30 22.60
C PHE A 119 0.73 -6.64 22.38
N GLU A 120 1.27 -7.75 22.88
CA GLU A 120 0.67 -9.07 22.67
C GLU A 120 -0.71 -9.17 23.30
N ASP A 121 -0.86 -8.71 24.54
CA ASP A 121 -2.13 -8.72 25.26
C ASP A 121 -3.18 -7.88 24.52
N LYS A 122 -2.79 -6.66 24.11
CA LYS A 122 -3.66 -5.77 23.32
C LYS A 122 -4.00 -6.34 21.95
N PHE A 123 -3.07 -7.02 21.29
CA PHE A 123 -3.33 -7.69 20.02
C PHE A 123 -4.35 -8.80 20.19
N MET A 124 -4.19 -9.65 21.20
CA MET A 124 -5.14 -10.73 21.49
C MET A 124 -6.52 -10.17 21.86
N GLU A 125 -6.58 -9.06 22.59
CA GLU A 125 -7.83 -8.37 22.91
C GLU A 125 -8.52 -7.79 21.66
N ALA A 126 -7.78 -7.04 20.84
CA ALA A 126 -8.31 -6.43 19.62
C ALA A 126 -8.74 -7.46 18.57
N THR A 127 -8.23 -8.70 18.64
CA THR A 127 -8.51 -9.78 17.70
C THR A 127 -9.32 -10.93 18.29
N ARG A 128 -10.02 -10.72 19.42
CA ARG A 128 -10.89 -11.75 20.04
C ARG A 128 -11.95 -12.31 19.09
N GLY A 129 -12.41 -11.51 18.13
CA GLY A 129 -13.35 -11.91 17.08
C GLY A 129 -12.73 -12.70 15.92
N PHE A 130 -11.42 -12.99 15.98
CA PHE A 130 -10.58 -13.49 14.90
C PHE A 130 -10.47 -12.53 13.71
N ILE A 131 -9.51 -12.81 12.82
CA ILE A 131 -9.16 -11.96 11.68
C ILE A 131 -9.77 -12.54 10.40
N ASP A 132 -10.61 -11.77 9.72
CA ASP A 132 -11.16 -12.12 8.40
C ASP A 132 -10.18 -11.77 7.26
N VAL A 133 -9.53 -10.61 7.36
CA VAL A 133 -8.55 -10.12 6.38
C VAL A 133 -7.30 -9.61 7.07
N TYR A 134 -6.13 -10.07 6.63
CA TYR A 134 -4.85 -9.51 7.03
C TYR A 134 -4.13 -8.93 5.81
N PHE A 135 -3.83 -7.63 5.84
CA PHE A 135 -3.00 -6.98 4.83
C PHE A 135 -1.57 -6.85 5.36
N ASP A 136 -0.67 -7.66 4.80
CA ASP A 136 0.68 -7.85 5.30
C ASP A 136 1.72 -7.04 4.51
N ASN A 137 2.31 -6.06 5.20
CA ASN A 137 3.45 -5.28 4.72
C ASN A 137 4.76 -5.65 5.45
N VAL A 138 4.68 -6.52 6.47
CA VAL A 138 5.73 -6.66 7.49
C VAL A 138 6.30 -8.07 7.54
N GLY A 139 5.45 -9.10 7.48
CA GLY A 139 5.85 -10.49 7.67
C GLY A 139 6.27 -10.83 9.11
N GLY A 140 7.07 -11.89 9.25
CA GLY A 140 7.72 -12.24 10.51
C GLY A 140 6.75 -12.54 11.66
N ARG A 141 7.09 -12.07 12.87
CA ARG A 141 6.31 -12.35 14.08
C ARG A 141 4.86 -11.87 14.00
N ILE A 142 4.62 -10.72 13.38
CA ILE A 142 3.26 -10.17 13.24
C ILE A 142 2.42 -11.07 12.34
N LEU A 143 2.97 -11.54 11.22
CA LEU A 143 2.32 -12.56 10.38
C LEU A 143 2.00 -13.83 11.18
N ASP A 144 2.94 -14.32 11.99
CA ASP A 144 2.73 -15.53 12.80
C ASP A 144 1.61 -15.37 13.84
N MET A 145 1.54 -14.19 14.49
CA MET A 145 0.46 -13.85 15.42
C MET A 145 -0.90 -13.76 14.69
N CYS A 146 -0.93 -13.12 13.51
CA CYS A 146 -2.14 -13.06 12.68
C CYS A 146 -2.61 -14.45 12.24
N LEU A 147 -1.70 -15.35 11.85
CA LEU A 147 -2.03 -16.74 11.53
C LEU A 147 -2.68 -17.46 12.71
N GLY A 148 -2.17 -17.23 13.94
CA GLY A 148 -2.75 -17.76 15.17
C GLY A 148 -4.19 -17.30 15.43
N GLN A 149 -4.51 -16.06 15.06
CA GLN A 149 -5.82 -15.41 15.24
C GLN A 149 -6.69 -15.41 13.98
N ALA A 150 -6.34 -16.18 12.95
CA ALA A 150 -7.09 -16.22 11.70
C ALA A 150 -8.47 -16.88 11.90
N LYS A 151 -9.51 -16.25 11.34
CA LYS A 151 -10.83 -16.87 11.22
C LYS A 151 -10.82 -17.94 10.14
N GLN A 152 -11.77 -18.88 10.20
CA GLN A 152 -11.90 -19.87 9.14
C GLN A 152 -12.23 -19.18 7.81
N GLY A 153 -11.46 -19.47 6.76
CA GLY A 153 -11.60 -18.84 5.44
C GLY A 153 -10.98 -17.45 5.33
N ALA A 154 -10.12 -17.05 6.28
CA ALA A 154 -9.48 -15.74 6.24
C ALA A 154 -8.63 -15.52 4.97
N ARG A 155 -8.48 -14.26 4.57
CA ARG A 155 -7.71 -13.84 3.38
C ARG A 155 -6.51 -12.99 3.79
N PHE A 156 -5.31 -13.49 3.53
CA PHE A 156 -4.06 -12.85 3.88
C PHE A 156 -3.43 -12.31 2.58
N VAL A 157 -3.42 -10.98 2.46
CA VAL A 157 -2.86 -10.24 1.33
C VAL A 157 -1.39 -10.00 1.61
N GLN A 158 -0.50 -10.64 0.84
CA GLN A 158 0.94 -10.50 1.01
C GLN A 158 1.47 -9.39 0.09
N CYS A 159 1.54 -8.17 0.62
CA CYS A 159 2.02 -6.99 -0.09
C CYS A 159 3.54 -6.84 0.01
N GLY A 160 4.11 -7.13 1.17
CA GLY A 160 5.54 -6.99 1.42
C GLY A 160 5.96 -7.59 2.75
N MET A 161 7.26 -7.73 2.94
CA MET A 161 7.84 -8.27 4.18
C MET A 161 9.06 -7.44 4.60
N ILE A 162 8.82 -6.20 5.03
CA ILE A 162 9.91 -5.25 5.37
C ILE A 162 10.88 -5.81 6.41
N THR A 163 10.42 -6.69 7.31
CA THR A 163 11.28 -7.33 8.32
C THR A 163 12.28 -8.32 7.72
N GLN A 164 12.05 -8.79 6.50
CA GLN A 164 12.92 -9.73 5.80
C GLN A 164 13.92 -9.04 4.88
N TYR A 165 13.56 -7.90 4.28
CA TYR A 165 14.47 -7.20 3.35
C TYR A 165 15.82 -6.84 4.01
N SER A 166 15.80 -6.40 5.27
CA SER A 166 17.04 -6.07 6.01
C SER A 166 17.72 -7.30 6.65
N ARG A 167 17.07 -8.47 6.66
CA ARG A 167 17.59 -9.70 7.29
C ARG A 167 18.27 -10.65 6.31
N GLY A 168 18.14 -10.41 5.00
CA GLY A 168 18.66 -11.30 3.95
C GLY A 168 17.93 -12.65 3.94
N ASP A 169 18.62 -13.72 3.55
CA ASP A 169 18.07 -15.08 3.42
C ASP A 169 17.78 -15.80 4.75
N LYS A 170 17.60 -15.06 5.86
CA LYS A 170 17.26 -15.67 7.14
C LYS A 170 15.84 -16.24 7.09
N GLN A 171 15.72 -17.50 7.50
CA GLN A 171 14.46 -18.24 7.42
C GLN A 171 13.35 -17.60 8.26
N LEU A 172 12.16 -17.48 7.66
CA LEU A 172 10.92 -17.15 8.35
C LEU A 172 10.47 -18.34 9.20
N ASN A 173 10.49 -18.17 10.52
CA ASN A 173 9.95 -19.17 11.44
C ASN A 173 8.51 -18.79 11.80
N LEU A 174 7.55 -19.48 11.18
CA LEU A 174 6.11 -19.31 11.42
C LEU A 174 5.58 -20.55 12.16
N THR A 175 5.32 -20.40 13.46
CA THR A 175 4.83 -21.50 14.31
C THR A 175 3.37 -21.85 14.02
N ASN A 176 2.57 -20.89 13.55
CA ASN A 176 1.15 -21.04 13.27
C ASN A 176 0.85 -21.38 11.81
N TYR A 177 1.85 -21.68 10.97
CA TYR A 177 1.62 -21.90 9.54
C TYR A 177 0.64 -23.06 9.23
N PHE A 178 0.56 -24.06 10.11
CA PHE A 178 -0.44 -25.13 10.00
C PHE A 178 -1.91 -24.61 10.01
N LYS A 179 -2.16 -23.39 10.50
CA LYS A 179 -3.46 -22.71 10.42
C LYS A 179 -3.91 -22.46 8.99
N VAL A 180 -2.99 -22.37 8.02
CA VAL A 180 -3.35 -22.28 6.60
C VAL A 180 -4.24 -23.45 6.19
N ILE A 181 -3.88 -24.66 6.62
CA ILE A 181 -4.66 -25.88 6.34
C ILE A 181 -5.91 -25.92 7.23
N SER A 182 -5.74 -25.89 8.55
CA SER A 182 -6.84 -26.12 9.49
C SER A 182 -7.93 -25.05 9.43
N MET A 183 -7.56 -23.79 9.20
CA MET A 183 -8.49 -22.66 9.05
C MET A 183 -8.81 -22.35 7.58
N ARG A 184 -8.23 -23.07 6.60
CA ARG A 184 -8.46 -22.86 5.17
C ARG A 184 -8.18 -21.41 4.75
N ILE A 185 -7.05 -20.88 5.22
CA ILE A 185 -6.64 -19.50 4.95
C ILE A 185 -6.15 -19.40 3.51
N LYS A 186 -6.63 -18.40 2.78
CA LYS A 186 -6.04 -18.02 1.50
C LYS A 186 -4.91 -17.03 1.75
N ILE A 187 -3.67 -17.43 1.46
CA ILE A 187 -2.52 -16.52 1.43
C ILE A 187 -2.15 -16.24 -0.02
N GLN A 188 -2.12 -14.97 -0.41
CA GLN A 188 -1.81 -14.59 -1.80
C GLN A 188 -0.95 -13.32 -1.84
N GLY A 189 0.22 -13.46 -2.47
CA GLY A 189 1.05 -12.33 -2.88
C GLY A 189 0.61 -11.72 -4.20
N PHE A 190 1.07 -10.49 -4.45
CA PHE A 190 0.85 -9.81 -5.72
C PHE A 190 1.92 -8.75 -5.95
N VAL A 191 2.11 -8.37 -7.21
CA VAL A 191 2.94 -7.24 -7.61
C VAL A 191 2.04 -6.24 -8.33
N VAL A 192 2.02 -4.99 -7.88
CA VAL A 192 1.08 -3.98 -8.41
C VAL A 192 1.26 -3.70 -9.90
N ALA A 193 2.46 -3.92 -10.43
CA ALA A 193 2.78 -3.77 -11.85
C ALA A 193 2.04 -4.78 -12.74
N ASP A 194 1.60 -5.93 -12.20
CA ASP A 194 0.81 -6.92 -12.92
C ASP A 194 -0.68 -6.53 -13.07
N HIS A 195 -1.06 -5.37 -12.51
CA HIS A 195 -2.44 -4.91 -12.38
C HIS A 195 -2.65 -3.49 -12.94
N THR A 196 -1.81 -3.04 -13.87
CA THR A 196 -1.89 -1.71 -14.49
C THR A 196 -3.21 -1.47 -15.22
N ASP A 197 -3.86 -2.54 -15.70
CA ASP A 197 -5.21 -2.53 -16.27
C ASP A 197 -6.27 -2.01 -15.27
N LEU A 198 -6.04 -2.19 -13.97
CA LEU A 198 -6.96 -1.77 -12.92
C LEU A 198 -6.72 -0.34 -12.43
N TRP A 199 -5.59 0.28 -12.76
CA TRP A 199 -5.21 1.59 -12.21
C TRP A 199 -6.17 2.73 -12.55
N PRO A 200 -6.73 2.85 -13.78
CA PRO A 200 -7.71 3.89 -14.09
C PRO A 200 -8.94 3.79 -13.18
N ARG A 201 -9.46 2.57 -12.97
CA ARG A 201 -10.59 2.32 -12.08
C ARG A 201 -10.24 2.63 -10.62
N ALA A 202 -9.07 2.19 -10.16
CA ALA A 202 -8.62 2.43 -8.79
C ALA A 202 -8.51 3.94 -8.50
N ARG A 203 -7.95 4.72 -9.44
CA ARG A 203 -7.86 6.18 -9.33
C ARG A 203 -9.22 6.84 -9.29
N GLU A 204 -10.14 6.44 -10.16
CA GLU A 204 -11.51 6.96 -10.17
C GLU A 204 -12.23 6.69 -8.84
N GLU A 205 -12.20 5.45 -8.35
CA GLU A 205 -12.82 5.08 -7.08
C GLU A 205 -12.20 5.84 -5.90
N MET A 206 -10.88 5.91 -5.82
CA MET A 206 -10.18 6.62 -4.74
C MET A 206 -10.39 8.12 -4.79
N ALA A 207 -10.44 8.73 -5.98
CA ALA A 207 -10.76 10.15 -6.13
C ALA A 207 -12.16 10.46 -5.58
N ARG A 208 -13.16 9.64 -5.91
CA ARG A 208 -14.51 9.79 -5.34
C ARG A 208 -14.53 9.64 -3.82
N TRP A 209 -13.77 8.70 -3.25
CA TRP A 209 -13.68 8.56 -1.79
C TRP A 209 -12.96 9.73 -1.13
N ALA A 210 -11.97 10.30 -1.80
CA ALA A 210 -11.27 11.50 -1.33
C ALA A 210 -12.19 12.73 -1.35
N GLU A 211 -12.95 12.95 -2.42
CA GLU A 211 -13.97 14.01 -2.51
C GLU A 211 -15.04 13.89 -1.42
N GLN A 212 -15.40 12.66 -1.05
CA GLN A 212 -16.32 12.37 0.06
C GLN A 212 -15.68 12.50 1.45
N GLY A 213 -14.39 12.81 1.54
CA GLY A 213 -13.64 12.89 2.79
C GLY A 213 -13.41 11.54 3.49
N ARG A 214 -13.65 10.42 2.78
CA ARG A 214 -13.54 9.04 3.29
C ARG A 214 -12.16 8.41 3.08
N LEU A 215 -11.33 9.04 2.25
CA LEU A 215 -9.96 8.64 2.00
C LEU A 215 -9.06 9.88 2.05
N LYS A 216 -7.98 9.80 2.83
CA LYS A 216 -6.96 10.85 2.98
C LYS A 216 -5.58 10.22 2.94
N ALA A 217 -4.61 10.92 2.34
CA ALA A 217 -3.22 10.51 2.37
C ALA A 217 -2.40 11.61 3.02
N ASP A 218 -1.77 11.28 4.14
CA ASP A 218 -0.78 12.14 4.74
C ASP A 218 0.55 11.94 4.00
N VAL A 219 1.20 13.06 3.67
CA VAL A 219 2.50 13.07 3.03
C VAL A 219 3.51 13.74 3.95
N THR A 220 4.67 13.10 4.13
CA THR A 220 5.84 13.75 4.72
C THR A 220 6.67 14.30 3.58
N ILE A 221 6.85 15.62 3.55
CA ILE A 221 7.65 16.33 2.55
C ILE A 221 8.97 16.72 3.22
N VAL A 222 10.08 16.35 2.58
CA VAL A 222 11.43 16.74 2.99
C VAL A 222 11.99 17.64 1.90
N ASP A 223 12.22 18.90 2.25
CA ASP A 223 12.83 19.89 1.37
C ASP A 223 14.35 19.69 1.27
N GLY A 224 14.94 20.03 0.12
CA GLY A 224 16.38 19.93 -0.11
C GLY A 224 16.79 19.26 -1.42
N GLY A 225 15.83 18.79 -2.23
CA GLY A 225 16.09 18.27 -3.56
C GLY A 225 17.07 17.08 -3.57
N LEU A 226 18.10 17.13 -4.42
CA LEU A 226 19.09 16.06 -4.53
C LEU A 226 20.12 16.03 -3.39
N ASP A 227 20.18 17.06 -2.54
CA ASP A 227 21.18 17.15 -1.48
C ASP A 227 20.80 16.33 -0.23
N VAL A 228 19.52 15.96 -0.10
CA VAL A 228 18.97 15.22 1.06
C VAL A 228 18.72 13.75 0.75
N VAL A 229 19.13 13.28 -0.43
CA VAL A 229 18.84 11.95 -0.97
C VAL A 229 19.45 10.84 -0.12
N ASP A 230 20.67 11.05 0.34
CA ASP A 230 21.42 10.08 1.14
C ASP A 230 20.75 9.76 2.47
N GLN A 231 19.75 10.53 2.91
CA GLN A 231 18.94 10.23 4.09
C GLN A 231 18.00 9.02 3.89
N PHE A 232 17.80 8.58 2.64
CA PHE A 232 16.81 7.57 2.26
C PHE A 232 17.38 6.33 1.57
N VAL A 233 18.71 6.28 1.42
CA VAL A 233 19.44 5.21 0.71
C VAL A 233 20.13 4.27 1.69
#